data_AF-A0A952U8N7-F1
#
_entry.id   AF-A0A952U8N7-F1
#
_cell.length_a   1.000
_cell.length_b   1.000
_cell.length_c   1.000
_cell.angle_alpha   90.00
_cell.angle_beta   90.00
_cell.angle_gamma   90.00
#
_symmetry.space_group_name_H-M   'P 1'
#
loop_
_entity.id
_entity.type
_entity.pdbx_description
1 polymer ?
#
loop_
_entity_poly.entity_id
_entity_poly.type
_entity_poly.pdbx_seq_one_letter_code
_entity_poly.pdbx_strand_id
1 'polypeptide(L)'
;MALTLQQAQLRRDEKVRTGLGEFAPIWLTEETYRAAEESLFFYLIYAHPSDGLIKERFKYDAFNDVLYHMGARKLSEAEALAIQEQPPYLDGDVLTQVKNVPQFRAL
;
A
#
# COMPACT_ATOMS: atom_id res chain seq x y z
N MET A 1 22.55 4.03 16.83
CA MET A 1 22.75 2.76 16.09
C MET A 1 21.76 2.80 14.94
N ALA A 2 22.20 2.55 13.71
CA ALA A 2 21.29 2.53 12.57
C ALA A 2 20.27 1.37 12.73
N LEU A 3 19.02 1.58 12.34
CA LEU A 3 18.02 0.52 12.36
C LEU A 3 18.44 -0.64 11.45
N THR A 4 18.17 -1.88 11.88
CA THR A 4 18.31 -3.03 10.98
C THR A 4 17.19 -3.02 9.95
N LEU A 5 17.42 -3.66 8.79
CA LEU A 5 16.39 -3.85 7.76
C LEU A 5 15.09 -4.39 8.36
N GLN A 6 15.20 -5.46 9.15
CA GLN A 6 14.05 -6.12 9.77
C GLN A 6 13.28 -5.18 10.70
N GLN A 7 13.97 -4.36 11.48
CA GLN A 7 13.32 -3.37 12.35
C GLN A 7 12.61 -2.29 11.53
N ALA A 8 13.22 -1.84 10.42
CA ALA A 8 12.62 -0.83 9.55
C ALA A 8 11.37 -1.38 8.84
N GLN A 9 11.42 -2.64 8.41
CA GLN A 9 10.28 -3.35 7.82
C GLN A 9 9.13 -3.46 8.82
N LEU A 10 9.39 -3.92 10.05
CA LEU A 10 8.35 -4.05 11.08
C LEU A 10 7.62 -2.73 11.35
N ARG A 11 8.36 -1.63 11.50
CA ARG A 11 7.75 -0.32 11.77
C ARG A 11 6.99 0.22 10.55
N ARG A 12 7.53 0.04 9.35
CA ARG A 12 6.80 0.33 8.12
C ARG A 12 5.49 -0.45 8.06
N ASP A 13 5.53 -1.75 8.35
CA ASP A 13 4.36 -2.63 8.27
C ASP A 13 3.23 -2.15 9.20
N GLU A 14 3.58 -1.68 10.40
CA GLU A 14 2.63 -1.05 11.32
C GLU A 14 2.01 0.23 10.74
N LYS A 15 2.82 1.10 10.13
CA LYS A 15 2.33 2.35 9.48
C LYS A 15 1.41 2.05 8.30
N VAL A 16 1.81 1.13 7.44
CA VAL A 16 1.01 0.73 6.26
C VAL A 16 -0.30 0.10 6.71
N ARG A 17 -0.28 -0.82 7.68
CA ARG A 17 -1.50 -1.44 8.20
C ARG A 17 -2.45 -0.42 8.82
N THR A 18 -1.91 0.53 9.58
CA THR A 18 -2.73 1.55 10.26
C THR A 18 -3.28 2.60 9.28
N GLY A 19 -2.48 3.03 8.31
CA GLY A 19 -2.83 4.13 7.40
C GLY A 19 -3.54 3.69 6.12
N LEU A 20 -3.28 2.48 5.63
CA LEU A 20 -3.78 1.99 4.34
C LEU A 20 -4.56 0.69 4.44
N GLY A 21 -4.67 0.07 5.63
CA GLY A 21 -5.33 -1.22 5.80
C GLY A 21 -6.78 -1.29 5.29
N GLU A 22 -7.48 -0.15 5.20
CA GLU A 22 -8.83 -0.09 4.61
C GLU A 22 -8.86 -0.37 3.10
N PHE A 23 -7.74 -0.21 2.40
CA PHE A 23 -7.59 -0.50 0.98
C PHE A 23 -7.13 -1.93 0.70
N ALA A 24 -7.09 -2.78 1.72
CA ALA A 24 -6.77 -4.19 1.52
C ALA A 24 -7.75 -4.85 0.51
N PRO A 25 -7.29 -5.80 -0.32
CA PRO A 25 -5.94 -6.37 -0.35
C PRO A 25 -4.87 -5.41 -0.90
N ILE A 26 -3.67 -5.46 -0.30
CA ILE A 26 -2.51 -4.66 -0.70
C ILE A 26 -1.35 -5.59 -1.09
N TRP A 27 -0.70 -5.31 -2.22
CA TRP A 27 0.54 -5.98 -2.63
C TRP A 27 1.73 -5.05 -2.44
N LEU A 28 2.83 -5.59 -1.90
CA LEU A 28 4.09 -4.87 -1.74
C LEU A 28 5.08 -5.35 -2.79
N THR A 29 5.66 -4.42 -3.55
CA THR A 29 6.59 -4.72 -4.64
C THR A 29 7.82 -3.82 -4.61
N GLU A 30 8.93 -4.32 -5.16
CA GLU A 30 10.18 -3.56 -5.38
C GLU A 30 10.69 -2.83 -4.13
N GLU A 31 10.81 -3.55 -3.01
CA GLU A 31 11.40 -3.02 -1.78
C GLU A 31 12.92 -2.80 -1.93
N THR A 32 13.42 -1.65 -1.49
CA THR A 32 14.83 -1.33 -1.43
C THR A 32 15.15 -0.57 -0.15
N TYR A 33 16.06 -1.12 0.65
CA TYR A 33 16.56 -0.47 1.86
C TYR A 33 17.84 0.33 1.60
N ARG A 34 17.84 1.58 2.05
CA ARG A 34 19.01 2.45 2.03
C ARG A 34 19.48 2.70 3.45
N ALA A 35 20.47 1.91 3.89
CA ALA A 35 21.02 2.01 5.24
C ALA A 35 21.62 3.39 5.54
N ALA A 36 22.21 4.07 4.55
CA ALA A 36 22.78 5.41 4.73
C ALA A 36 21.72 6.49 5.03
N GLU A 37 20.49 6.28 4.56
CA GLU A 37 19.35 7.19 4.78
C GLU A 37 18.38 6.63 5.84
N GLU A 38 18.66 5.46 6.41
CA GLU A 38 17.74 4.69 7.27
C GLU A 38 16.31 4.64 6.68
N SER A 39 16.22 4.43 5.37
CA SER A 39 14.96 4.59 4.62
C SER A 39 14.64 3.38 3.76
N LEU A 40 13.36 3.01 3.70
CA LEU A 40 12.81 1.98 2.82
C LEU A 40 12.03 2.63 1.68
N PHE A 41 12.39 2.29 0.45
CA PHE A 41 11.61 2.61 -0.74
C PHE A 41 10.88 1.36 -1.19
N PHE A 42 9.61 1.48 -1.51
CA PHE A 42 8.79 0.35 -1.96
C PHE A 42 7.57 0.85 -2.71
N TYR A 43 6.87 -0.06 -3.36
CA TYR A 43 5.58 0.23 -3.97
C TYR A 43 4.48 -0.57 -3.31
N LEU A 44 3.33 0.07 -3.14
CA LEU A 44 2.10 -0.59 -2.75
C LEU A 44 1.15 -0.56 -3.94
N ILE A 45 0.46 -1.67 -4.14
CA ILE A 45 -0.58 -1.82 -5.14
C ILE A 45 -1.86 -2.15 -4.40
N TYR A 46 -2.93 -1.43 -4.68
CA TYR A 46 -4.25 -1.66 -4.09
C TYR A 46 -5.35 -1.02 -4.94
N ALA A 47 -6.60 -1.39 -4.66
CA ALA A 47 -7.77 -0.83 -5.33
C ALA A 47 -8.14 0.53 -4.72
N HIS A 48 -7.96 1.60 -5.48
CA HIS A 48 -8.42 2.94 -5.10
C HIS A 48 -9.87 3.16 -5.57
N PRO A 49 -10.77 3.70 -4.73
CA PRO A 49 -12.21 3.81 -5.03
C PRO A 49 -12.54 4.55 -6.33
N SER A 50 -11.77 5.57 -6.70
CA SER A 50 -12.01 6.37 -7.91
C SER A 50 -11.23 5.91 -9.14
N ASP A 51 -10.12 5.19 -8.94
CA ASP A 51 -9.08 5.03 -9.96
C ASP A 51 -8.77 3.58 -10.33
N GLY A 52 -9.38 2.62 -9.64
CA GLY A 52 -9.13 1.19 -9.84
C GLY A 52 -7.80 0.78 -9.20
N LEU A 53 -7.12 -0.22 -9.77
CA LEU A 53 -5.80 -0.63 -9.26
C LEU A 53 -4.74 0.43 -9.57
N ILE A 54 -4.11 0.92 -8.52
CA ILE A 54 -3.01 1.88 -8.60
C ILE A 54 -1.74 1.31 -8.00
N LYS A 55 -0.59 1.77 -8.49
CA LYS A 55 0.75 1.49 -7.96
C LYS A 55 1.27 2.80 -7.39
N GLU A 56 1.36 2.85 -6.07
CA GLU A 56 1.88 3.99 -5.35
C GLU A 56 3.30 3.72 -4.87
N ARG A 57 4.15 4.74 -4.97
CA ARG A 57 5.52 4.71 -4.50
C ARG A 57 5.58 5.35 -3.12
N PHE A 58 6.19 4.63 -2.18
CA PHE A 58 6.38 5.11 -0.83
C PHE A 58 7.86 5.16 -0.44
N LYS A 59 8.16 6.10 0.46
CA LYS A 59 9.38 6.13 1.26
C LYS A 59 8.99 6.06 2.73
N TYR A 60 9.43 5.02 3.44
CA TYR A 60 9.41 5.02 4.89
C TYR A 60 10.77 5.50 5.41
N ASP A 61 10.76 6.59 6.16
CA ASP A 61 11.93 7.15 6.84
C ASP A 61 11.93 6.63 8.28
N ALA A 62 12.87 5.73 8.62
CA ALA A 62 12.90 5.09 9.92
C ALA A 62 13.47 5.99 11.03
N PHE A 63 14.19 7.05 10.66
CA PHE A 63 14.72 8.04 11.60
C PHE A 63 13.59 8.94 12.11
N ASN A 64 12.74 9.42 11.20
CA ASN A 64 11.60 10.27 11.53
C ASN A 64 10.32 9.48 11.86
N ASP A 65 10.29 8.18 11.56
CA ASP A 65 9.10 7.31 11.67
C ASP A 65 7.90 7.82 10.83
N VAL A 66 8.19 8.24 9.61
CA VAL A 66 7.21 8.84 8.68
C VAL A 66 7.11 8.03 7.39
N LEU A 67 5.88 7.83 6.93
CA LEU A 67 5.56 7.23 5.63
C LEU A 67 5.21 8.35 4.63
N TYR A 68 6.08 8.57 3.64
CA TYR A 68 5.90 9.56 2.59
C TYR A 68 5.36 8.92 1.31
N HIS A 69 4.28 9.48 0.79
CA HIS A 69 3.81 9.20 -0.57
C HIS A 69 4.65 9.99 -1.57
N MET A 70 5.27 9.29 -2.53
CA MET A 70 6.21 9.86 -3.49
C MET A 70 5.60 9.99 -4.89
N GLY A 71 4.46 9.37 -5.15
CA GLY A 71 3.76 9.42 -6.44
C GLY A 71 2.98 8.14 -6.74
N ALA A 72 2.03 8.25 -7.66
CA ALA A 72 1.14 7.17 -8.04
C ALA A 72 1.05 7.02 -9.56
N ARG A 73 0.79 5.80 -10.02
CA ARG A 73 0.37 5.53 -11.41
C ARG A 73 -0.74 4.49 -11.44
N LYS A 74 -1.60 4.54 -12.46
CA LYS A 74 -2.55 3.46 -12.74
C LYS A 74 -1.83 2.23 -13.30
N LEU A 75 -2.28 1.04 -12.94
CA LEU A 75 -1.85 -0.19 -13.60
C LEU A 75 -2.66 -0.40 -14.88
N SER A 76 -2.02 -0.98 -15.89
CA SER A 76 -2.76 -1.62 -16.98
C SER A 76 -3.45 -2.90 -16.49
N GLU A 77 -4.48 -3.35 -17.19
CA GLU A 77 -5.19 -4.60 -16.84
C GLU A 77 -4.26 -5.82 -16.82
N ALA A 78 -3.30 -5.88 -17.75
CA ALA A 78 -2.33 -6.98 -17.83
C ALA A 78 -1.40 -7.00 -16.60
N GLU A 79 -0.93 -5.83 -16.15
CA GLU A 79 -0.14 -5.72 -14.91
C GLU A 79 -0.98 -6.06 -13.67
N ALA A 80 -2.24 -5.61 -13.64
CA ALA A 80 -3.14 -5.87 -12.53
C ALA A 80 -3.38 -7.38 -12.34
N LEU A 81 -3.62 -8.11 -13.44
CA LEU A 81 -3.84 -9.55 -13.39
C LEU A 81 -2.63 -10.30 -12.83
N ALA A 82 -1.43 -10.00 -13.33
CA ALA A 82 -0.18 -10.64 -12.87
C ALA A 82 0.12 -10.40 -11.38
N ILE A 83 -0.35 -9.28 -10.82
CA ILE A 83 -0.21 -8.97 -9.40
C ILE A 83 -1.26 -9.72 -8.58
N GLN A 84 -2.50 -9.79 -9.05
CA GLN A 84 -3.59 -10.50 -8.34
C GLN A 84 -3.37 -12.02 -8.26
N GLU A 85 -2.57 -12.60 -9.15
CA GLU A 85 -2.14 -14.00 -9.06
C GLU A 85 -1.14 -14.27 -7.91
N GLN A 86 -0.56 -13.22 -7.34
CA GLN A 86 0.36 -13.32 -6.21
C GLN A 86 -0.38 -13.11 -4.88
N PRO A 87 0.07 -13.77 -3.80
CA PRO A 87 -0.51 -13.53 -2.48
C PRO A 87 -0.31 -12.06 -2.08
N PRO A 88 -1.34 -11.42 -1.51
CA PRO A 88 -1.23 -10.05 -1.04
C PRO A 88 -0.28 -9.97 0.16
N TYR A 89 0.34 -8.80 0.31
CA TYR A 89 1.18 -8.47 1.46
C TYR A 89 0.33 -8.15 2.70
N LEU A 90 -0.82 -7.50 2.50
CA LEU A 90 -1.87 -7.40 3.52
C LEU A 90 -3.16 -8.00 2.96
N ASP A 91 -3.65 -9.03 3.63
CA ASP A 91 -4.95 -9.63 3.34
C ASP A 91 -6.10 -8.67 3.68
N GLY A 92 -7.15 -8.74 2.89
CA GLY A 92 -8.42 -8.10 3.15
C GLY A 92 -9.43 -8.44 2.06
N ASP A 93 -10.70 -8.23 2.37
CA ASP A 93 -11.74 -8.37 1.38
C ASP A 93 -11.67 -7.21 0.39
N VAL A 94 -11.69 -7.51 -0.91
CA VAL A 94 -11.84 -6.48 -1.95
C VAL A 94 -13.04 -5.63 -1.58
N LEU A 95 -12.84 -4.31 -1.44
CA LEU A 95 -13.89 -3.34 -1.17
C LEU A 95 -15.00 -3.45 -2.22
N THR A 96 -16.02 -4.25 -1.94
CA THR A 96 -17.20 -4.42 -2.79
C THR A 96 -18.24 -3.32 -2.55
N GLN A 97 -18.01 -2.45 -1.56
CA GLN A 97 -18.95 -1.43 -1.16
C GLN A 97 -18.36 -0.03 -1.24
N VAL A 98 -19.01 0.83 -2.02
CA VAL A 98 -18.74 2.26 -2.07
C VAL A 98 -19.29 2.90 -0.79
N LYS A 99 -18.43 3.53 0.01
CA LYS A 99 -18.89 4.34 1.16
C LYS A 99 -19.66 5.54 0.60
N ASN A 100 -20.95 5.69 0.97
CA ASN A 100 -21.96 6.65 0.45
C ASN A 100 -22.78 6.22 -0.79
N VAL A 101 -23.17 4.95 -0.92
CA VAL A 101 -24.29 4.62 -1.83
C VAL A 101 -25.57 5.32 -1.33
N PRO A 102 -26.25 6.14 -2.14
CA PRO A 102 -27.53 6.72 -1.74
C PRO A 102 -28.53 5.59 -1.47
N GLN A 103 -28.97 5.47 -0.22
CA GLN A 103 -30.05 4.56 0.13
C GLN A 103 -31.34 5.14 -0.46
N PHE A 104 -31.77 4.61 -1.61
CA PHE A 104 -33.11 4.89 -2.12
C PHE A 104 -34.10 4.43 -1.06
N ARG A 105 -34.80 5.37 -0.41
CA ARG A 105 -35.93 5.04 0.46
C ARG A 105 -36.96 4.32 -0.39
N ALA A 106 -37.24 3.06 -0.08
CA ALA A 106 -38.38 2.37 -0.63
C ALA A 106 -39.66 3.15 -0.23
N LEU A 107 -40.48 3.47 -1.22
CA LEU A 107 -41.81 4.08 -1.07
C LEU A 107 -42.80 3.07 -0.49
#